data_AF-A0A6P6NWV7-F1
#
_entry.id   AF-A0A6P6NWV7-F1
#
_cell.length_a   1.000
_cell.length_b   1.000
_cell.length_c   1.000
_cell.angle_alpha   90.00
_cell.angle_beta   90.00
_cell.angle_gamma   90.00
#
_symmetry.space_group_name_H-M   'P 1'
#
loop_
_entity.id
_entity.type
_entity.pdbx_description
1 polymer ?
#
loop_
_entity_poly.entity_id
_entity_poly.type
_entity_poly.pdbx_seq_one_letter_code
_entity_poly.pdbx_strand_id
1 'polypeptide(L)'
;MEIGLTLMANNGPPVPQIIKLLDWQDDPDHYVMVFERPVPSMRMFSFVKLQRRLNEEMARNVMSQVIHASKICCERGVFHRDIKLENLIVNPDTLEVKLIDFGCGTLMKDSAYVAFNGTEIFCPPEFDVDGRYHAKPATVWSLGILLFVMVCGYFPEDKDLHMISKNVQSNPDLSKECCQMICSCLQHDPQQRLILEEMLLHDWFMVL
;
A
#
# COMPACT_ATOMS: atom_id res chain seq x y z
N MET A 1 -6.51 16.19 -11.98
CA MET A 1 -5.33 15.29 -11.90
C MET A 1 -5.77 13.88 -11.58
N GLU A 2 -6.56 13.66 -10.52
CA GLU A 2 -7.02 12.33 -10.09
C GLU A 2 -7.71 11.51 -11.20
N ILE A 3 -8.66 12.08 -11.96
CA ILE A 3 -9.32 11.39 -13.08
C ILE A 3 -8.28 10.84 -14.07
N GLY A 4 -7.31 11.66 -14.46
CA GLY A 4 -6.25 11.25 -15.38
C GLY A 4 -5.40 10.10 -14.83
N LEU A 5 -5.01 10.17 -13.57
CA LEU A 5 -4.27 9.09 -12.90
C LEU A 5 -5.11 7.81 -12.79
N THR A 6 -6.41 7.95 -12.49
CA THR A 6 -7.34 6.83 -12.40
C THR A 6 -7.53 6.16 -13.77
N LEU A 7 -7.65 6.94 -14.84
CA LEU A 7 -7.71 6.44 -16.23
C LEU A 7 -6.41 5.72 -16.60
N MET A 8 -5.26 6.29 -16.25
CA MET A 8 -3.96 5.63 -16.47
C MET A 8 -3.84 4.33 -15.69
N ALA A 9 -4.24 4.31 -14.41
CA ALA A 9 -4.26 3.11 -13.58
C ALA A 9 -5.24 2.05 -14.09
N ASN A 10 -6.27 2.44 -14.85
CA ASN A 10 -7.23 1.56 -15.51
C ASN A 10 -6.87 1.19 -16.96
N ASN A 11 -5.78 1.74 -17.51
CA ASN A 11 -5.40 1.53 -18.90
C ASN A 11 -4.89 0.10 -19.15
N GLY A 12 -5.26 -0.51 -20.28
CA GLY A 12 -4.90 -1.89 -20.62
C GLY A 12 -5.84 -2.95 -20.03
N PRO A 13 -5.39 -4.20 -19.84
CA PRO A 13 -6.24 -5.27 -19.31
C PRO A 13 -6.80 -4.93 -17.92
N PRO A 14 -8.07 -5.26 -17.64
CA PRO A 14 -8.64 -5.05 -16.31
C PRO A 14 -7.83 -5.76 -15.23
N VAL A 15 -7.55 -5.06 -14.11
CA VAL A 15 -6.87 -5.62 -12.94
C VAL A 15 -7.85 -5.65 -11.78
N PRO A 16 -8.23 -6.84 -11.26
CA PRO A 16 -9.26 -6.94 -10.23
C PRO A 16 -8.97 -6.13 -8.98
N GLN A 17 -7.69 -5.93 -8.65
CA GLN A 17 -7.23 -5.26 -7.44
C GLN A 17 -7.20 -3.71 -7.54
N ILE A 18 -7.56 -3.13 -8.67
CA ILE A 18 -7.68 -1.67 -8.85
C ILE A 18 -9.15 -1.36 -9.13
N ILE A 19 -9.71 -0.35 -8.46
CA ILE A 19 -11.11 0.04 -8.70
C ILE A 19 -11.30 0.55 -10.12
N LYS A 20 -12.31 -0.01 -10.77
CA LYS A 20 -12.66 0.36 -12.13
C LYS A 20 -13.42 1.68 -12.17
N LEU A 21 -12.87 2.67 -12.87
CA LEU A 21 -13.60 3.86 -13.30
C LEU A 21 -14.48 3.48 -14.49
N LEU A 22 -15.80 3.62 -14.33
CA LEU A 22 -16.82 3.29 -15.33
C LEU A 22 -17.15 4.49 -16.21
N ASP A 23 -17.28 5.66 -15.59
CA ASP A 23 -17.60 6.92 -16.27
C ASP A 23 -17.09 8.12 -15.44
N TRP A 24 -16.96 9.27 -16.08
CA TRP A 24 -16.66 10.53 -15.40
C TRP A 24 -17.24 11.72 -16.15
N GLN A 25 -17.57 12.78 -15.42
CA GLN A 25 -18.14 14.01 -15.96
C GLN A 25 -17.40 15.23 -15.39
N ASP A 26 -17.28 16.25 -16.23
CA ASP A 26 -16.72 17.56 -15.92
C ASP A 26 -17.90 18.54 -15.83
N ASP A 27 -18.32 18.86 -14.61
CA ASP A 27 -19.35 19.84 -14.33
C ASP A 27 -18.70 21.20 -13.98
N PRO A 28 -19.43 22.33 -14.11
CA PRO A 28 -18.83 23.66 -13.93
C PRO A 28 -18.09 23.88 -12.60
N ASP A 29 -18.56 23.25 -11.51
CA ASP A 29 -18.03 23.46 -10.15
C ASP A 29 -17.39 22.21 -9.53
N HIS A 30 -17.48 21.05 -10.18
CA HIS A 30 -17.00 19.79 -9.63
C HIS A 30 -16.80 18.72 -10.70
N TYR A 31 -16.14 17.64 -10.31
CA TYR A 31 -16.03 16.45 -11.14
C TYR A 31 -16.86 15.33 -10.53
N VAL A 32 -17.52 14.55 -11.39
CA VAL A 32 -18.23 13.33 -10.99
C VAL A 32 -17.47 12.13 -11.53
N MET A 33 -17.21 11.14 -10.67
CA MET A 33 -16.58 9.88 -11.06
C MET A 33 -17.48 8.72 -10.65
N VAL A 34 -17.81 7.86 -11.62
CA VAL A 34 -18.63 6.66 -11.42
C VAL A 34 -17.70 5.46 -11.39
N PHE A 35 -17.63 4.78 -10.25
CA PHE A 35 -16.80 3.60 -10.07
C PHE A 35 -17.64 2.31 -10.03
N GLU A 36 -17.01 1.17 -10.31
CA GLU A 36 -17.59 -0.11 -9.91
C GLU A 36 -17.79 -0.15 -8.39
N ARG A 37 -18.72 -0.98 -7.94
CA ARG A 37 -18.96 -1.21 -6.50
C ARG A 37 -18.96 -2.71 -6.22
N PRO A 38 -17.92 -3.24 -5.54
CA PRO A 38 -17.95 -4.62 -5.06
C PRO A 38 -19.08 -4.80 -4.05
N VAL A 39 -19.71 -5.98 -4.02
CA VAL A 39 -20.77 -6.31 -3.06
C VAL A 39 -20.62 -7.78 -2.63
N PRO A 40 -20.55 -8.08 -1.32
CA PRO A 40 -20.42 -7.13 -0.22
C PRO A 40 -19.04 -6.44 -0.21
N SER A 41 -18.97 -5.26 0.40
CA SER A 41 -17.74 -4.48 0.48
C SER A 41 -17.68 -3.64 1.74
N MET A 42 -16.50 -3.52 2.34
CA MET A 42 -16.22 -2.55 3.39
C MET A 42 -14.80 -1.99 3.24
N ARG A 43 -14.52 -0.86 3.89
CA ARG A 43 -13.16 -0.33 3.97
C ARG A 43 -12.27 -1.28 4.78
N MET A 44 -11.03 -1.51 4.35
CA MET A 44 -10.09 -2.38 5.07
C MET A 44 -9.86 -1.88 6.49
N PHE A 45 -9.84 -0.57 6.72
CA PHE A 45 -9.80 0.01 8.06
C PHE A 45 -10.90 -0.54 8.98
N SER A 46 -12.15 -0.58 8.50
CA SER A 46 -13.28 -1.13 9.26
C SER A 46 -13.14 -2.63 9.48
N PHE A 47 -12.66 -3.36 8.47
CA PHE A 47 -12.44 -4.80 8.56
C PHE A 47 -11.39 -5.15 9.63
N VAL A 48 -10.21 -4.52 9.60
CA VAL A 48 -9.15 -4.72 10.60
C VAL A 48 -9.64 -4.32 11.99
N LYS A 49 -10.40 -3.21 12.12
CA LYS A 49 -10.98 -2.80 13.40
C LYS A 49 -11.93 -3.84 14.00
N LEU A 50 -12.75 -4.50 13.18
CA LEU A 50 -13.65 -5.57 13.62
C LEU A 50 -12.87 -6.82 14.06
N GLN A 51 -11.78 -7.15 13.36
CA GLN A 51 -10.90 -8.27 13.69
C GLN A 51 -9.90 -7.95 14.81
N ARG A 52 -9.74 -6.68 15.18
CA ARG A 52 -8.66 -6.09 16.01
C ARG A 52 -7.27 -6.14 15.36
N ARG A 53 -6.93 -7.28 14.75
CA ARG A 53 -5.76 -7.51 13.88
C ARG A 53 -6.07 -8.69 12.97
N LEU A 54 -5.41 -8.78 11.83
CA LEU A 54 -5.49 -9.93 10.95
C LEU A 54 -4.48 -10.99 11.39
N ASN A 55 -4.85 -12.26 11.25
CA ASN A 55 -3.85 -13.33 11.27
C ASN A 55 -2.99 -13.25 10.00
N GLU A 56 -1.83 -13.90 10.02
CA GLU A 56 -0.89 -13.82 8.90
C GLU A 56 -1.42 -14.40 7.59
N GLU A 57 -2.28 -15.41 7.65
CA GLU A 57 -2.89 -16.00 6.44
C GLU A 57 -3.77 -14.97 5.72
N MET A 58 -4.66 -14.29 6.46
CA MET A 58 -5.50 -13.22 5.95
C MET A 58 -4.66 -12.04 5.47
N ALA A 59 -3.66 -11.64 6.26
CA ALA A 59 -2.78 -10.54 5.90
C ALA A 59 -1.96 -10.84 4.63
N ARG A 60 -1.50 -12.09 4.45
CA ARG A 60 -0.78 -12.55 3.25
C ARG A 60 -1.67 -12.48 2.02
N ASN A 61 -2.92 -12.97 2.12
CA ASN A 61 -3.89 -12.87 1.03
C ASN A 61 -4.10 -11.40 0.63
N VAL A 62 -4.40 -10.54 1.60
CA VAL A 62 -4.58 -9.09 1.37
C VAL A 62 -3.32 -8.46 0.76
N MET A 63 -2.15 -8.66 1.36
CA MET A 63 -0.90 -8.04 0.89
C MET A 63 -0.53 -8.49 -0.52
N SER A 64 -0.77 -9.76 -0.88
CA SER A 64 -0.49 -10.24 -2.23
C SER A 64 -1.22 -9.42 -3.29
N GLN A 65 -2.49 -9.09 -3.01
CA GLN A 65 -3.35 -8.30 -3.88
C GLN A 65 -2.94 -6.82 -3.91
N VAL A 66 -2.62 -6.23 -2.77
CA VAL A 66 -2.21 -4.81 -2.67
C VAL A 66 -0.85 -4.58 -3.33
N ILE A 67 0.11 -5.49 -3.16
CA ILE A 67 1.41 -5.44 -3.84
C ILE A 67 1.22 -5.55 -5.35
N HIS A 68 0.37 -6.48 -5.81
CA HIS A 68 0.05 -6.61 -7.23
C HIS A 68 -0.56 -5.32 -7.81
N ALA A 69 -1.55 -4.73 -7.13
CA ALA A 69 -2.14 -3.45 -7.55
C ALA A 69 -1.09 -2.32 -7.62
N SER A 70 -0.21 -2.24 -6.62
CA SER A 70 0.84 -1.23 -6.54
C SER A 70 1.86 -1.35 -7.67
N LYS A 71 2.29 -2.59 -7.99
CA LYS A 71 3.17 -2.87 -9.13
C LYS A 71 2.55 -2.41 -10.45
N ILE A 72 1.30 -2.80 -10.69
CA ILE A 72 0.57 -2.41 -11.91
C ILE A 72 0.43 -0.89 -12.01
N CYS A 73 0.11 -0.19 -10.91
CA CYS A 73 0.07 1.27 -10.90
C CYS A 73 1.40 1.87 -11.36
N CYS A 74 2.53 1.40 -10.80
CA CYS A 74 3.86 1.85 -11.20
C CYS A 74 4.16 1.55 -12.67
N GLU A 75 3.83 0.35 -13.16
CA GLU A 75 3.99 -0.03 -14.58
C GLU A 75 3.14 0.82 -15.52
N ARG A 76 1.97 1.28 -15.06
CA ARG A 76 1.08 2.20 -15.78
C ARG A 76 1.46 3.67 -15.61
N GLY A 77 2.62 3.94 -15.00
CA GLY A 77 3.14 5.29 -14.83
C GLY A 77 2.45 6.10 -13.73
N VAL A 78 1.79 5.44 -12.78
CA VAL A 78 1.05 6.07 -11.67
C VAL A 78 1.74 5.77 -10.33
N PHE A 79 2.08 6.84 -9.61
CA PHE A 79 2.52 6.75 -8.23
C PHE A 79 1.36 7.14 -7.30
N HIS A 80 0.80 6.18 -6.55
CA HIS A 80 -0.38 6.41 -5.72
C HIS A 80 -0.14 7.33 -4.50
N ARG A 81 1.05 7.25 -3.87
CA ARG A 81 1.48 8.03 -2.69
C ARG A 81 0.70 7.87 -1.38
N ASP A 82 -0.39 7.11 -1.35
CA ASP A 82 -1.26 7.02 -0.16
C ASP A 82 -1.89 5.63 0.00
N ILE A 83 -1.09 4.57 -0.15
CA ILE A 83 -1.54 3.20 0.10
C ILE A 83 -1.64 2.98 1.61
N LYS A 84 -2.87 2.78 2.09
CA LYS A 84 -3.22 2.61 3.51
C LYS A 84 -4.56 1.91 3.65
N LEU A 85 -4.94 1.54 4.88
CA LEU A 85 -6.18 0.80 5.17
C LEU A 85 -7.46 1.52 4.67
N GLU A 86 -7.47 2.84 4.71
CA GLU A 86 -8.60 3.65 4.28
C GLU A 86 -8.78 3.61 2.76
N ASN A 87 -7.68 3.48 2.01
CA ASN A 87 -7.69 3.47 0.54
C ASN A 87 -7.76 2.05 -0.05
N LEU A 88 -8.23 1.10 0.76
CA LEU A 88 -8.51 -0.26 0.36
C LEU A 88 -9.97 -0.61 0.68
N ILE A 89 -10.65 -1.22 -0.29
CA ILE A 89 -11.94 -1.87 -0.10
C ILE A 89 -11.71 -3.38 -0.09
N VAL A 90 -12.37 -4.09 0.81
CA VAL A 90 -12.31 -5.55 0.93
C VAL A 90 -13.72 -6.14 0.90
N ASN A 91 -13.88 -7.26 0.21
CA ASN A 91 -15.02 -8.13 0.39
C ASN A 91 -14.79 -8.99 1.65
N PRO A 92 -15.60 -8.84 2.72
CA PRO A 92 -15.35 -9.51 3.99
C PRO A 92 -15.49 -11.05 3.92
N ASP A 93 -16.19 -11.57 2.91
CA ASP A 93 -16.42 -13.00 2.76
C ASP A 93 -15.32 -13.69 1.92
N THR A 94 -14.75 -12.97 0.95
CA THR A 94 -13.76 -13.53 -0.02
C THR A 94 -12.35 -13.00 0.17
N LEU A 95 -12.16 -11.92 0.93
CA LEU A 95 -10.93 -11.14 1.05
C LEU A 95 -10.43 -10.54 -0.28
N GLU A 96 -11.28 -10.43 -1.31
CA GLU A 96 -10.93 -9.68 -2.52
C GLU A 96 -10.74 -8.20 -2.19
N VAL A 97 -9.59 -7.64 -2.58
CA VAL A 97 -9.18 -6.27 -2.27
C VAL A 97 -9.20 -5.41 -3.52
N LYS A 98 -9.63 -4.15 -3.38
CA LYS A 98 -9.48 -3.11 -4.39
C LYS A 98 -8.80 -1.87 -3.82
N LEU A 99 -7.75 -1.42 -4.50
CA LEU A 99 -7.10 -0.12 -4.31
C LEU A 99 -7.96 0.99 -4.92
N ILE A 100 -8.17 2.05 -4.14
CA ILE A 100 -9.01 3.19 -4.49
C ILE A 100 -8.30 4.51 -4.14
N ASP A 101 -8.89 5.63 -4.58
CA ASP A 101 -8.47 7.00 -4.23
C ASP A 101 -7.08 7.39 -4.74
N PHE A 102 -7.04 7.89 -5.98
CA PHE A 102 -5.81 8.40 -6.61
C PHE A 102 -5.64 9.91 -6.38
N GLY A 103 -6.38 10.50 -5.44
CA GLY A 103 -6.37 11.94 -5.18
C GLY A 103 -5.02 12.48 -4.72
N CYS A 104 -4.29 11.67 -3.94
CA CYS A 104 -2.91 11.95 -3.53
C CYS A 104 -1.88 11.53 -4.58
N GLY A 105 -2.26 10.90 -5.68
CA GLY A 105 -1.33 10.33 -6.65
C GLY A 105 -0.55 11.37 -7.47
N THR A 106 0.38 10.89 -8.29
CA THR A 106 1.12 11.67 -9.29
C THR A 106 1.65 10.76 -10.41
N LEU A 107 2.20 11.35 -11.47
CA LEU A 107 2.88 10.60 -12.52
C LEU A 107 4.21 10.05 -12.02
N MET A 108 4.50 8.80 -12.36
CA MET A 108 5.81 8.20 -12.15
C MET A 108 6.89 8.97 -12.92
N LYS A 109 8.03 9.13 -12.28
CA LYS A 109 9.26 9.67 -12.87
C LYS A 109 10.45 9.06 -12.14
N ASP A 110 11.58 9.00 -12.82
CA ASP A 110 12.82 8.46 -12.24
C ASP A 110 13.49 9.43 -11.28
N SER A 111 13.23 10.73 -11.43
CA SER A 111 13.75 11.76 -10.51
C SER A 111 13.03 11.75 -9.16
N ALA A 112 13.75 12.18 -8.12
CA ALA A 112 13.18 12.36 -6.79
C ALA A 112 11.95 13.30 -6.78
N TYR A 113 11.02 13.01 -5.90
CA TYR A 113 9.91 13.90 -5.53
C TYR A 113 10.36 14.77 -4.35
N VAL A 114 9.99 16.06 -4.39
CA VAL A 114 10.37 17.06 -3.38
C VAL A 114 9.16 17.58 -2.58
N ALA A 115 8.01 16.92 -2.76
CA ALA A 115 6.77 17.24 -2.07
C ALA A 115 6.04 15.95 -1.72
N PHE A 116 5.53 15.89 -0.49
CA PHE A 116 4.73 14.78 0.01
C PHE A 116 3.26 15.20 0.12
N ASN A 117 2.36 14.35 -0.36
CA ASN A 117 0.92 14.59 -0.35
C ASN A 117 0.14 13.37 0.19
N GLY A 118 0.83 12.40 0.78
CA GLY A 118 0.20 11.23 1.40
C GLY A 118 -0.13 11.49 2.87
N THR A 119 -0.52 10.43 3.57
CA THR A 119 -0.75 10.45 5.02
C THR A 119 0.59 10.50 5.77
N GLU A 120 0.74 11.46 6.67
CA GLU A 120 2.01 11.77 7.37
C GLU A 120 2.66 10.57 8.05
N ILE A 121 1.90 9.72 8.75
CA ILE A 121 2.44 8.53 9.44
C ILE A 121 2.99 7.45 8.47
N PHE A 122 2.68 7.55 7.18
CA PHE A 122 3.23 6.68 6.12
C PHE A 122 4.40 7.34 5.37
N CYS A 123 4.81 8.54 5.77
CA CYS A 123 5.94 9.24 5.17
C CYS A 123 7.23 8.40 5.34
N PRO A 124 7.99 8.17 4.26
CA PRO A 124 9.24 7.43 4.36
C PRO A 124 10.34 8.36 4.95
N PRO A 125 11.25 7.85 5.79
CA PRO A 125 12.14 8.66 6.61
C PRO A 125 13.13 9.50 5.80
N GLU A 126 13.50 9.08 4.58
CA GLU A 126 14.35 9.86 3.68
C GLU A 126 13.72 11.19 3.26
N PHE A 127 12.38 11.30 3.26
CA PHE A 127 11.75 12.58 2.97
C PHE A 127 11.94 13.58 4.11
N ASP A 128 11.87 13.14 5.36
CA ASP A 128 12.07 14.03 6.51
C ASP A 128 13.55 14.44 6.66
N VAL A 129 14.48 13.57 6.27
CA VAL A 129 15.92 13.82 6.32
C VAL A 129 16.41 14.68 5.14
N ASP A 130 16.03 14.31 3.91
CA ASP A 130 16.61 14.88 2.69
C ASP A 130 15.62 15.78 1.90
N GLY A 131 14.36 15.85 2.32
CA GLY A 131 13.29 16.50 1.57
C GLY A 131 12.98 15.81 0.25
N ARG A 132 13.42 14.55 0.07
CA ARG A 132 13.44 13.84 -1.21
C ARG A 132 13.14 12.35 -1.04
N TYR A 133 12.38 11.79 -1.98
CA TYR A 133 12.08 10.35 -2.01
C TYR A 133 11.81 9.87 -3.44
N HIS A 134 11.86 8.56 -3.65
CA HIS A 134 11.57 7.93 -4.95
C HIS A 134 10.34 7.02 -4.84
N ALA A 135 9.61 6.87 -5.93
CA ALA A 135 8.29 6.24 -5.92
C ALA A 135 8.30 4.79 -5.41
N LYS A 136 9.19 3.94 -5.94
CA LYS A 136 9.22 2.51 -5.58
C LYS A 136 9.65 2.28 -4.12
N PRO A 137 10.79 2.83 -3.62
CA PRO A 137 11.17 2.64 -2.22
C PRO A 137 10.16 3.21 -1.22
N ALA A 138 9.49 4.32 -1.56
CA ALA A 138 8.44 4.88 -0.72
C ALA A 138 7.17 4.02 -0.72
N THR A 139 6.80 3.45 -1.86
CA THR A 139 5.68 2.49 -1.96
C THR A 139 5.96 1.26 -1.09
N VAL A 140 7.19 0.73 -1.14
CA VAL A 140 7.61 -0.41 -0.30
C VAL A 140 7.53 -0.05 1.19
N TRP A 141 7.95 1.16 1.58
CA TRP A 141 7.80 1.64 2.95
C TRP A 141 6.33 1.66 3.39
N SER A 142 5.44 2.28 2.60
CA SER A 142 4.00 2.33 2.91
C SER A 142 3.38 0.93 3.01
N LEU A 143 3.79 -0.02 2.15
CA LEU A 143 3.37 -1.43 2.22
C LEU A 143 3.87 -2.13 3.49
N GLY A 144 5.08 -1.81 3.96
CA GLY A 144 5.62 -2.30 5.23
C GLY A 144 4.83 -1.80 6.44
N ILE A 145 4.49 -0.50 6.48
CA ILE A 145 3.63 0.09 7.52
C ILE A 145 2.25 -0.55 7.47
N LEU A 146 1.66 -0.69 6.27
CA LEU A 146 0.36 -1.33 6.08
C LEU A 146 0.35 -2.76 6.63
N LEU A 147 1.35 -3.58 6.29
CA LEU A 147 1.49 -4.94 6.81
C LEU A 147 1.57 -4.95 8.33
N PHE A 148 2.45 -4.13 8.92
CA PHE A 148 2.58 -4.01 10.37
C PHE A 148 1.23 -3.69 11.02
N VAL A 149 0.52 -2.66 10.55
CA VAL A 149 -0.76 -2.25 11.13
C VAL A 149 -1.78 -3.38 11.04
N MET A 150 -1.83 -4.13 9.93
CA MET A 150 -2.75 -5.25 9.79
C MET A 150 -2.48 -6.38 10.79
N VAL A 151 -1.22 -6.78 10.98
CA VAL A 151 -0.89 -7.95 11.84
C VAL A 151 -0.73 -7.59 13.31
N CYS A 152 -0.38 -6.35 13.63
CA CYS A 152 -0.20 -5.87 15.00
C CYS A 152 -1.46 -5.18 15.56
N GLY A 153 -2.27 -4.55 14.71
CA GLY A 153 -3.47 -3.80 15.11
C GLY A 153 -3.19 -2.38 15.62
N TYR A 154 -1.95 -1.90 15.51
CA TYR A 154 -1.52 -0.56 15.88
C TYR A 154 -0.41 -0.07 14.93
N PHE A 155 -0.13 1.23 14.91
CA PHE A 155 0.96 1.80 14.11
C PHE A 155 2.31 1.59 14.79
N PRO A 156 3.39 1.31 14.04
CA PRO A 156 4.70 1.10 14.65
C PRO A 156 5.17 2.38 15.35
N GLU A 157 5.58 2.26 16.61
CA GLU A 157 6.17 3.37 17.37
C GLU A 157 7.70 3.43 17.14
N ASP A 158 8.37 4.47 17.65
CA ASP A 158 9.82 4.63 17.52
C ASP A 158 10.61 3.40 17.98
N LYS A 159 10.14 2.74 19.05
CA LYS A 159 10.74 1.50 19.54
C LYS A 159 10.60 0.35 18.54
N ASP A 160 9.44 0.20 17.91
CA ASP A 160 9.23 -0.83 16.89
C ASP A 160 10.13 -0.58 15.69
N LEU A 161 10.14 0.65 15.17
CA LEU A 161 10.98 1.06 14.04
C LEU A 161 12.48 0.88 14.35
N HIS A 162 12.90 1.16 15.59
CA HIS A 162 14.27 0.92 16.03
C HIS A 162 14.63 -0.58 16.03
N MET A 163 13.73 -1.45 16.48
CA MET A 163 13.95 -2.91 16.48
C MET A 163 13.94 -3.47 15.06
N ILE A 164 12.99 -3.01 14.24
CA ILE A 164 12.81 -3.38 12.84
C ILE A 164 14.05 -3.00 12.01
N SER A 165 14.60 -1.79 12.20
CA SER A 165 15.82 -1.36 11.51
C SER A 165 17.05 -2.21 11.85
N LYS A 166 17.02 -2.91 12.99
CA LYS A 166 18.06 -3.87 13.42
C LYS A 166 17.75 -5.31 13.03
N ASN A 167 16.72 -5.55 12.23
CA ASN A 167 16.20 -6.88 11.87
C ASN A 167 15.83 -7.72 13.11
N VAL A 168 15.35 -7.06 14.17
CA VAL A 168 14.90 -7.73 15.39
C VAL A 168 13.39 -7.77 15.41
N GLN A 169 12.85 -8.93 15.79
CA GLN A 169 11.43 -9.14 16.00
C GLN A 169 10.86 -8.14 17.01
N SER A 170 9.93 -7.30 16.55
CA SER A 170 9.21 -6.33 17.40
C SER A 170 8.04 -6.97 18.14
N ASN A 171 7.36 -7.94 17.50
CA ASN A 171 6.21 -8.65 18.07
C ASN A 171 6.46 -10.17 18.12
N PRO A 172 6.52 -10.79 19.31
CA PRO A 172 6.81 -12.21 19.48
C PRO A 172 5.70 -13.14 18.95
N ASP A 173 4.48 -12.63 18.70
CA ASP A 173 3.36 -13.42 18.16
C ASP A 173 3.49 -13.68 16.65
N LEU A 174 4.40 -12.99 15.95
CA LEU A 174 4.58 -13.11 14.51
C LEU A 174 5.61 -14.19 14.14
N SER A 175 5.41 -14.80 12.98
CA SER A 175 6.38 -15.70 12.36
C SER A 175 7.68 -14.95 12.03
N LYS A 176 8.77 -15.71 11.97
CA LYS A 176 10.08 -15.17 11.58
C LYS A 176 10.01 -14.55 10.18
N GLU A 177 9.30 -15.19 9.27
CA GLU A 177 9.14 -14.78 7.88
C GLU A 177 8.33 -13.48 7.78
N CYS A 178 7.28 -13.31 8.59
CA CYS A 178 6.53 -12.05 8.66
C CYS A 178 7.39 -10.92 9.20
N CYS A 179 8.15 -11.17 10.27
CA CYS A 179 9.08 -10.19 10.81
C CYS A 179 10.14 -9.79 9.78
N GLN A 180 10.70 -10.76 9.07
CA GLN A 180 11.68 -10.50 8.00
C GLN A 180 11.06 -9.66 6.88
N MET A 181 9.83 -9.95 6.45
CA MET A 181 9.13 -9.16 5.42
C MET A 181 8.97 -7.70 5.87
N ILE A 182 8.50 -7.48 7.10
CA ILE A 182 8.35 -6.13 7.68
C ILE A 182 9.71 -5.42 7.74
N CYS A 183 10.76 -6.12 8.20
CA CYS A 183 12.11 -5.57 8.28
C CYS A 183 12.67 -5.21 6.92
N SER A 184 12.52 -6.06 5.92
CA SER A 184 12.97 -5.78 4.55
C SER A 184 12.22 -4.60 3.92
N CYS A 185 10.97 -4.32 4.30
CA CYS A 185 10.23 -3.16 3.79
C CYS A 185 10.61 -1.85 4.50
N LEU A 186 10.87 -1.90 5.81
CA LEU A 186 11.02 -0.74 6.68
C LEU A 186 12.48 -0.40 7.02
N GLN A 187 13.41 -0.66 6.08
CA GLN A 187 14.78 -0.18 6.20
C GLN A 187 14.84 1.34 6.04
N HIS A 188 15.63 2.00 6.89
CA HIS A 188 15.77 3.46 6.86
C HIS A 188 16.46 3.95 5.59
N ASP A 189 17.50 3.23 5.13
CA ASP A 189 18.11 3.45 3.82
C ASP A 189 17.19 2.85 2.73
N PRO A 190 16.64 3.67 1.80
CA PRO A 190 15.78 3.17 0.74
C PRO A 190 16.46 2.16 -0.19
N GLN A 191 17.80 2.12 -0.28
CA GLN A 191 18.53 1.14 -1.08
C GLN A 191 18.60 -0.24 -0.44
N GLN A 192 18.38 -0.32 0.88
CA GLN A 192 18.34 -1.59 1.62
C GLN A 192 16.93 -2.17 1.69
N ARG A 193 15.92 -1.45 1.20
CA ARG A 193 14.54 -1.95 1.15
C ARG A 193 14.38 -3.03 0.09
N LEU A 194 13.41 -3.92 0.33
CA LEU A 194 12.97 -4.90 -0.64
C LEU A 194 12.57 -4.21 -1.94
N ILE A 195 12.94 -4.80 -3.08
CA ILE A 195 12.56 -4.27 -4.39
C ILE A 195 11.08 -4.58 -4.62
N LEU A 196 10.30 -3.56 -5.00
CA LEU A 196 8.85 -3.68 -5.19
C LEU A 196 8.46 -4.87 -6.08
N GLU A 197 9.21 -5.08 -7.16
CA GLU A 197 8.96 -6.16 -8.11
C GLU A 197 9.17 -7.56 -7.52
N GLU A 198 10.03 -7.68 -6.51
CA GLU A 198 10.47 -8.93 -5.88
C GLU A 198 9.68 -9.25 -4.61
N MET A 199 8.83 -8.33 -4.12
CA MET A 199 8.14 -8.50 -2.83
C MET A 199 7.33 -9.80 -2.71
N LEU A 200 6.67 -10.23 -3.79
CA LEU A 200 5.88 -11.47 -3.80
C LEU A 200 6.74 -12.74 -3.84
N LEU A 201 8.05 -12.62 -4.02
CA LEU A 201 9.01 -13.72 -3.98
C LEU A 201 9.56 -13.97 -2.56
N HIS A 202 9.25 -13.07 -1.62
CA HIS A 202 9.71 -13.19 -0.24
C HIS A 202 9.16 -14.45 0.44
N ASP A 203 9.97 -15.09 1.29
CA ASP A 203 9.64 -16.38 1.95
C ASP A 203 8.30 -16.34 2.69
N TRP A 204 7.91 -15.18 3.23
CA TRP A 204 6.60 -14.99 3.87
C TRP A 204 5.40 -15.34 2.99
N PHE A 205 5.51 -15.19 1.65
CA PHE A 205 4.47 -15.61 0.71
C PHE A 205 4.57 -17.09 0.31
N MET A 206 5.68 -17.76 0.62
CA MET A 206 5.94 -19.16 0.27
C MET A 206 5.56 -20.14 1.39
N VAL A 207 5.26 -19.63 2.60
CA VAL A 207 4.80 -20.45 3.73
C VAL A 207 3.38 -20.95 3.45
N LEU A 208 3.23 -22.28 3.41
CA LEU A 208 1.95 -23.00 3.33
C LEU A 208 1.16 -22.92 4.64
#